data_AF-A0A847ZXP4-F1
#
_entry.id   AF-A0A847ZXP4-F1
#
_cell.length_a   1.000
_cell.length_b   1.000
_cell.length_c   1.000
_cell.angle_alpha   90.00
_cell.angle_beta   90.00
_cell.angle_gamma   90.00
#
_symmetry.space_group_name_H-M   'P 1'
#
loop_
_entity.id
_entity.type
_entity.pdbx_description
1 polymer ?
#
loop_
_entity_poly.entity_id
_entity_poly.type
_entity_poly.pdbx_seq_one_letter_code
_entity_poly.pdbx_strand_id
1 'polypeptide(L)'
;MSGFEIGARVVAAGTRETVNLEVSTLANAMPMTLPVHVVHGGDGPVLFLSGVVHGDEIQGLEIVRRVLAHEAVKSLRGTLLAIPIVNAFGFLNHSRYMPDRRDLNRSFPGSDQGSLASLLADLFFREVVKRSHFGIDLHTAALHRTNLPQIRIAPGDPELMKLAEAFAPPVIMTSK
;
A
#
# COMPACT_ATOMS: atom_id res chain seq x y z
N MET A 1 23.61 12.06 -2.52
CA MET A 1 22.38 11.26 -2.57
C MET A 1 21.27 12.15 -2.03
N SER A 2 20.28 12.47 -2.84
CA SER A 2 19.13 13.29 -2.43
C SER A 2 18.21 12.48 -1.52
N GLY A 3 17.57 13.12 -0.53
CA GLY A 3 16.56 12.46 0.30
C GLY A 3 15.27 12.18 -0.49
N PHE A 4 14.46 11.27 0.02
CA PHE A 4 13.15 10.94 -0.54
C PHE A 4 12.05 11.79 0.12
N GLU A 5 11.38 12.62 -0.66
CA GLU A 5 10.29 13.50 -0.19
C GLU A 5 8.94 12.76 -0.15
N ILE A 6 8.21 12.85 0.96
CA ILE A 6 6.86 12.29 1.09
C ILE A 6 6.07 13.07 2.15
N GLY A 7 4.88 13.56 1.78
CA GLY A 7 4.19 14.59 2.58
C GLY A 7 5.10 15.79 2.86
N ALA A 8 5.20 16.18 4.13
CA ALA A 8 6.07 17.28 4.58
C ALA A 8 7.47 16.82 5.06
N ARG A 9 7.89 15.59 4.74
CA ARG A 9 9.11 14.97 5.26
C ARG A 9 10.08 14.63 4.14
N VAL A 10 11.38 14.69 4.48
CA VAL A 10 12.48 14.22 3.64
C VAL A 10 13.20 13.10 4.38
N VAL A 11 13.19 11.90 3.81
CA VAL A 11 13.85 10.72 4.39
C VAL A 11 15.24 10.59 3.77
N ALA A 12 16.28 10.62 4.60
CA ALA A 12 17.67 10.56 4.14
C ALA A 12 18.04 9.19 3.55
N ALA A 13 19.02 9.16 2.64
CA ALA A 13 19.53 7.90 2.11
C ALA A 13 20.19 7.06 3.21
N GLY A 14 19.94 5.76 3.18
CA GLY A 14 20.38 4.80 4.20
C GLY A 14 19.53 4.78 5.47
N THR A 15 18.42 5.54 5.54
CA THR A 15 17.57 5.59 6.74
C THR A 15 16.19 4.99 6.53
N ARG A 16 15.52 4.74 7.66
CA ARG A 16 14.14 4.30 7.73
C ARG A 16 13.38 5.22 8.66
N GLU A 17 12.24 5.71 8.20
CA GLU A 17 11.32 6.54 8.99
C GLU A 17 9.87 6.09 8.78
N THR A 18 9.02 6.36 9.77
CA THR A 18 7.57 6.26 9.60
C THR A 18 7.02 7.67 9.39
N VAL A 19 6.43 7.93 8.24
CA VAL A 19 5.81 9.21 7.89
C VAL A 19 4.30 9.04 7.99
N ASN A 20 3.64 9.84 8.84
CA ASN A 20 2.19 9.86 8.96
C ASN A 20 1.64 10.90 7.99
N LEU A 21 1.03 10.44 6.90
CA LEU A 21 0.37 11.33 5.94
C LEU A 21 -1.00 11.73 6.47
N GLU A 22 -1.29 13.03 6.52
CA GLU A 22 -2.59 13.52 6.97
C GLU A 22 -3.65 13.28 5.89
N VAL A 23 -4.75 12.62 6.27
CA VAL A 23 -5.85 12.34 5.36
C VAL A 23 -7.01 13.31 5.58
N SER A 24 -7.45 13.46 6.83
CA SER A 24 -8.56 14.34 7.24
C SER A 24 -8.59 14.49 8.76
N THR A 25 -9.46 15.35 9.26
CA THR A 25 -9.85 15.41 10.66
C THR A 25 -11.24 14.81 10.83
N LEU A 26 -11.43 13.96 11.85
CA LEU A 26 -12.73 13.35 12.17
C LEU A 26 -13.65 14.34 12.89
N ALA A 27 -14.95 14.01 13.00
CA ALA A 27 -15.96 14.87 13.64
C ALA A 27 -15.67 15.21 15.12
N ASN A 28 -14.86 14.39 15.80
CA ASN A 28 -14.40 14.62 17.18
C ASN A 28 -13.02 15.30 17.25
N ALA A 29 -12.59 15.95 16.17
CA ALA A 29 -11.30 16.62 16.02
C ALA A 29 -10.05 15.70 16.07
N MET A 30 -10.23 14.37 16.07
CA MET A 30 -9.09 13.45 16.01
C MET A 30 -8.50 13.42 14.59
N PRO A 31 -7.16 13.53 14.44
CA PRO A 31 -6.53 13.43 13.14
C PRO A 31 -6.61 12.00 12.59
N MET A 32 -6.96 11.89 11.31
CA MET A 32 -6.88 10.65 10.54
C MET A 32 -5.61 10.70 9.70
N THR A 33 -4.72 9.74 9.92
CA THR A 33 -3.45 9.65 9.21
C THR A 33 -3.27 8.28 8.56
N LEU A 34 -2.44 8.23 7.53
CA LEU A 34 -1.95 7.03 6.88
C LEU A 34 -0.45 6.86 7.20
N PRO A 35 -0.06 5.94 8.11
CA PRO A 35 1.34 5.66 8.39
C PRO A 35 2.00 4.94 7.22
N VAL A 36 3.07 5.52 6.70
CA VAL A 36 3.91 4.94 5.64
C VAL A 36 5.30 4.68 6.23
N HIS A 37 5.74 3.42 6.24
CA HIS A 37 7.11 3.09 6.55
C HIS A 37 7.97 3.29 5.30
N VAL A 38 8.85 4.29 5.34
CA VAL A 38 9.73 4.64 4.25
C VAL A 38 11.10 4.07 4.56
N VAL A 39 11.58 3.14 3.74
CA VAL A 39 12.98 2.69 3.78
C VAL A 39 13.66 3.23 2.54
N HIS A 40 14.57 4.18 2.70
CA HIS A 40 15.25 4.81 1.59
C HIS A 40 16.72 4.41 1.57
N GLY A 41 17.12 3.62 0.58
CA GLY A 41 18.48 3.12 0.39
C GLY A 41 19.36 4.00 -0.50
N GLY A 42 18.84 5.13 -1.00
CA GLY A 42 19.51 5.99 -1.99
C GLY A 42 18.97 5.76 -3.40
N ASP A 43 19.81 5.97 -4.41
CA ASP A 43 19.38 5.98 -5.82
C ASP A 43 18.88 4.60 -6.29
N GLY A 44 17.69 4.56 -6.87
CA GLY A 44 17.06 3.35 -7.40
C GLY A 44 15.54 3.48 -7.56
N PRO A 45 14.85 2.39 -7.93
CA PRO A 45 13.41 2.39 -8.12
C PRO A 45 12.66 2.56 -6.80
N VAL A 46 11.41 2.99 -6.92
CA VAL A 46 10.48 3.13 -5.79
C VAL A 46 9.42 2.04 -5.91
N LEU A 47 9.27 1.22 -4.87
CA LEU A 47 8.26 0.19 -4.77
C LEU A 47 7.33 0.53 -3.61
N PHE A 48 6.02 0.46 -3.83
CA PHE A 48 5.08 0.37 -2.71
C PHE A 48 4.69 -1.08 -2.43
N LEU A 49 4.51 -1.39 -1.15
CA LEU A 49 3.98 -2.64 -0.65
C LEU A 49 2.87 -2.33 0.36
N SER A 50 1.63 -2.65 0.01
CA SER A 50 0.46 -2.38 0.84
C SER A 50 -0.29 -3.65 1.23
N GLY A 51 -1.02 -3.55 2.34
CA GLY A 51 -1.97 -4.57 2.77
C GLY A 51 -3.16 -3.94 3.49
N VAL A 52 -4.19 -4.75 3.72
CA VAL A 52 -5.39 -4.34 4.47
C VAL A 52 -6.06 -3.11 3.85
N VAL A 53 -6.23 -3.12 2.53
CA VAL A 53 -7.16 -2.20 1.83
C VAL A 53 -8.60 -2.54 2.22
N HIS A 54 -8.91 -3.84 2.34
CA HIS A 54 -10.08 -4.34 3.06
C HIS A 54 -9.65 -4.74 4.49
N GLY A 55 -10.42 -4.31 5.49
CA GLY A 55 -10.05 -4.49 6.90
C GLY A 55 -10.11 -5.92 7.43
N ASP A 56 -10.84 -6.80 6.75
CA ASP A 56 -10.98 -8.22 7.06
C ASP A 56 -9.88 -9.10 6.43
N GLU A 57 -8.96 -8.52 5.66
CA GLU A 57 -7.87 -9.21 4.95
C GLU A 57 -6.51 -9.07 5.67
N ILE A 58 -6.43 -9.62 6.88
CA ILE A 58 -5.33 -9.34 7.84
C ILE A 58 -3.96 -9.93 7.48
N GLN A 59 -3.88 -10.86 6.54
CA GLN A 59 -2.63 -11.56 6.21
C GLN A 59 -1.60 -10.61 5.58
N GLY A 60 -2.07 -9.61 4.81
CA GLY A 60 -1.21 -8.60 4.21
C GLY A 60 -0.39 -7.84 5.26
N LEU A 61 -1.00 -7.46 6.39
CA LEU A 61 -0.32 -6.79 7.51
C LEU A 61 0.92 -7.56 7.96
N GLU A 62 0.78 -8.87 8.23
CA GLU A 62 1.89 -9.68 8.72
C GLU A 62 2.98 -9.87 7.66
N ILE A 63 2.61 -10.02 6.38
CA ILE A 63 3.57 -10.10 5.28
C ILE A 63 4.39 -8.80 5.18
N VAL A 64 3.74 -7.64 5.20
CA VAL A 64 4.45 -6.35 5.15
C VAL A 64 5.39 -6.18 6.36
N ARG A 65 4.94 -6.59 7.56
CA ARG A 65 5.79 -6.58 8.77
C ARG A 65 7.04 -7.45 8.62
N ARG A 66 6.90 -8.66 8.08
CA ARG A 66 8.04 -9.57 7.83
C ARG A 66 8.99 -9.02 6.79
N VAL A 67 8.48 -8.46 5.69
CA VAL A 67 9.31 -7.79 4.68
C VAL A 67 10.12 -6.67 5.33
N LEU A 68 9.47 -5.81 6.12
CA LEU A 68 10.14 -4.71 6.83
C LEU A 68 11.19 -5.17 7.86
N ALA A 69 11.12 -6.41 8.34
CA ALA A 69 12.10 -6.99 9.26
C ALA A 69 13.20 -7.79 8.54
N HIS A 70 13.04 -8.07 7.24
CA HIS A 70 13.95 -8.91 6.48
C HIS A 70 15.29 -8.21 6.25
N GLU A 71 16.40 -8.95 6.35
CA GLU A 71 17.76 -8.38 6.28
C GLU A 71 18.05 -7.70 4.95
N ALA A 72 17.51 -8.23 3.84
CA ALA A 72 17.67 -7.64 2.51
C ALA A 72 17.18 -6.17 2.43
N VAL A 73 16.23 -5.77 3.28
CA VAL A 73 15.73 -4.37 3.31
C VAL A 73 16.79 -3.40 3.84
N LYS A 74 17.76 -3.88 4.65
CA LYS A 74 18.85 -3.03 5.17
C LYS A 74 19.85 -2.61 4.10
N SER A 75 19.95 -3.36 3.00
CA SER A 75 20.87 -3.12 1.89
C SER A 75 20.14 -2.76 0.59
N LEU A 76 18.88 -2.29 0.69
CA LEU A 76 18.05 -1.93 -0.45
C LEU A 76 18.70 -0.76 -1.23
N ARG A 77 18.50 -0.74 -2.56
CA ARG A 77 18.79 0.42 -3.42
C ARG A 77 17.46 0.94 -3.96
N GLY A 78 17.24 2.25 -3.87
CA GLY A 78 15.93 2.87 -4.14
C GLY A 78 15.12 3.08 -2.86
N THR A 79 13.79 3.03 -2.98
CA THR A 79 12.88 3.30 -1.85
C THR A 79 11.78 2.25 -1.76
N LEU A 80 11.54 1.74 -0.55
CA LEU A 80 10.36 0.94 -0.21
C LEU A 80 9.39 1.80 0.59
N LEU A 81 8.17 1.97 0.06
CA LEU A 81 7.02 2.52 0.77
C LEU A 81 6.16 1.36 1.26
N ALA A 82 6.23 1.04 2.54
CA ALA A 82 5.49 -0.06 3.13
C ALA A 82 4.32 0.45 3.97
N ILE A 83 3.10 0.03 3.62
CA ILE A 83 1.84 0.45 4.25
C ILE A 83 1.09 -0.80 4.71
N PRO A 84 1.38 -1.31 5.93
CA PRO A 84 0.79 -2.56 6.40
C PRO A 84 -0.72 -2.51 6.57
N ILE A 85 -1.26 -1.31 6.87
CA ILE A 85 -2.69 -1.08 7.06
C ILE A 85 -3.08 0.19 6.30
N VAL A 86 -3.77 0.02 5.16
CA VAL A 86 -4.34 1.16 4.42
C VAL A 86 -5.66 1.59 5.05
N ASN A 87 -6.58 0.66 5.29
CA ASN A 87 -7.89 0.91 5.87
C ASN A 87 -7.90 0.59 7.37
N ALA A 88 -7.40 1.52 8.19
CA ALA A 88 -7.33 1.35 9.64
C ALA A 88 -8.71 1.18 10.30
N PHE A 89 -9.74 1.86 9.81
CA PHE A 89 -11.10 1.73 10.34
C PHE A 89 -11.71 0.38 10.05
N GLY A 90 -11.58 -0.10 8.81
CA GLY A 90 -12.00 -1.43 8.42
C GLY A 90 -11.30 -2.47 9.27
N PHE A 91 -9.98 -2.34 9.45
CA PHE A 91 -9.19 -3.26 10.26
C PHE A 91 -9.68 -3.36 11.71
N LEU A 92 -9.84 -2.21 12.38
CA LEU A 92 -10.34 -2.15 13.76
C LEU A 92 -11.76 -2.69 13.92
N ASN A 93 -12.58 -2.62 12.87
CA ASN A 93 -13.96 -3.11 12.88
C ASN A 93 -14.14 -4.48 12.21
N HIS A 94 -13.05 -5.16 11.84
CA HIS A 94 -13.08 -6.42 11.07
C HIS A 94 -14.00 -6.35 9.84
N SER A 95 -13.94 -5.23 9.12
CA SER A 95 -14.85 -4.88 8.04
C SER A 95 -14.10 -4.59 6.75
N ARG A 96 -14.65 -5.10 5.65
CA ARG A 96 -14.22 -4.76 4.29
C ARG A 96 -14.31 -3.25 4.01
N TYR A 97 -15.29 -2.58 4.61
CA TYR A 97 -15.69 -1.21 4.26
C TYR A 97 -15.07 -0.15 5.17
N MET A 98 -14.96 1.06 4.64
CA MET A 98 -14.70 2.28 5.40
C MET A 98 -15.93 2.67 6.26
N PRO A 99 -15.80 3.57 7.25
CA PRO A 99 -16.92 4.00 8.12
C PRO A 99 -18.11 4.59 7.37
N ASP A 100 -17.87 5.17 6.19
CA ASP A 100 -18.90 5.69 5.27
C ASP A 100 -19.57 4.58 4.43
N ARG A 101 -19.34 3.30 4.79
CA ARG A 101 -19.83 2.08 4.13
C ARG A 101 -19.34 1.90 2.69
N ARG A 102 -18.32 2.64 2.27
CA ARG A 102 -17.74 2.52 0.92
C ARG A 102 -16.61 1.52 0.91
N ASP A 103 -16.47 0.84 -0.22
CA ASP A 103 -15.33 -0.03 -0.51
C ASP A 103 -14.17 0.87 -0.99
N LEU A 104 -13.06 0.86 -0.26
CA LEU A 104 -11.89 1.68 -0.57
C LEU A 104 -11.31 1.33 -1.94
N ASN A 105 -11.30 0.05 -2.31
CA ASN A 105 -10.76 -0.42 -3.59
C ASN A 105 -11.62 0.02 -4.78
N ARG A 106 -12.87 0.45 -4.53
CA ARG A 106 -13.76 1.07 -5.54
C ARG A 106 -13.72 2.59 -5.54
N SER A 107 -12.93 3.18 -4.64
CA SER A 107 -12.83 4.63 -4.48
C SER A 107 -11.61 5.22 -5.18
N PHE A 108 -10.67 4.40 -5.68
CA PHE A 108 -9.51 4.88 -6.45
C PHE A 108 -9.92 5.46 -7.83
N PRO A 109 -9.26 6.53 -8.31
CA PRO A 109 -8.12 7.23 -7.70
C PRO A 109 -8.51 8.21 -6.59
N GLY A 110 -9.80 8.39 -6.30
CA GLY A 110 -10.29 9.29 -5.25
C GLY A 110 -10.46 10.74 -5.69
N SER A 111 -10.77 11.57 -4.70
CA SER A 111 -10.88 13.03 -4.79
C SER A 111 -10.77 13.63 -3.40
N ASP A 112 -10.09 14.77 -3.32
CA ASP A 112 -9.89 15.63 -2.15
C ASP A 112 -11.16 16.34 -1.65
N GLN A 113 -12.26 16.28 -2.41
CA GLN A 113 -13.58 16.83 -2.03
C GLN A 113 -14.64 15.73 -1.83
N GLY A 114 -14.20 14.46 -1.81
CA GLY A 114 -15.10 13.31 -1.75
C GLY A 114 -15.41 12.82 -0.33
N SER A 115 -15.92 11.59 -0.25
CA SER A 115 -16.15 10.90 1.02
C SER A 115 -14.83 10.54 1.72
N LEU A 116 -14.89 10.03 2.95
CA LEU A 116 -13.69 9.61 3.69
C LEU A 116 -12.87 8.56 2.92
N ALA A 117 -13.54 7.59 2.29
CA ALA A 117 -12.89 6.61 1.41
C ALA A 117 -12.21 7.27 0.19
N SER A 118 -12.84 8.30 -0.38
CA SER A 118 -12.31 9.07 -1.51
C SER A 118 -11.09 9.91 -1.14
N LEU A 119 -11.09 10.54 0.05
CA LEU A 119 -9.94 11.29 0.57
C LEU A 119 -8.73 10.38 0.79
N LEU A 120 -8.96 9.21 1.40
CA LEU A 120 -7.89 8.23 1.61
C LEU A 120 -7.37 7.67 0.29
N ALA A 121 -8.26 7.36 -0.66
CA ALA A 121 -7.87 6.88 -1.98
C ALA A 121 -7.05 7.93 -2.75
N ASP A 122 -7.45 9.21 -2.71
CA ASP A 122 -6.72 10.31 -3.34
C ASP A 122 -5.32 10.48 -2.74
N LEU A 123 -5.21 10.53 -1.41
CA LEU A 123 -3.94 10.65 -0.74
C LEU A 123 -3.00 9.48 -1.07
N PHE A 124 -3.51 8.24 -0.96
CA PHE A 124 -2.73 7.05 -1.29
C PHE A 124 -2.30 7.07 -2.76
N PHE A 125 -3.19 7.46 -3.68
CA PHE A 125 -2.86 7.52 -5.10
C PHE A 125 -1.78 8.56 -5.40
N ARG A 126 -1.88 9.77 -4.83
CA ARG A 126 -0.91 10.85 -5.05
C ARG A 126 0.44 10.61 -4.38
N GLU A 127 0.44 10.22 -3.10
CA GLU A 127 1.66 10.13 -2.28
C GLU A 127 2.36 8.77 -2.38
N VAL A 128 1.64 7.71 -2.74
CA VAL A 128 2.19 6.35 -2.80
C VAL A 128 2.24 5.84 -4.23
N VAL A 129 1.10 5.74 -4.92
CA VAL A 129 1.03 5.11 -6.25
C VAL A 129 1.80 5.92 -7.29
N LYS A 130 1.51 7.23 -7.44
CA LYS A 130 2.17 8.10 -8.42
C LYS A 130 3.65 8.36 -8.12
N ARG A 131 4.11 8.07 -6.90
CA ARG A 131 5.51 8.20 -6.47
C ARG A 131 6.30 6.89 -6.66
N SER A 132 5.64 5.81 -7.07
CA SER A 132 6.23 4.49 -7.21
C SER A 132 6.36 4.08 -8.67
N HIS A 133 7.40 3.31 -8.95
CA HIS A 133 7.61 2.66 -10.25
C HIS A 133 6.87 1.31 -10.29
N PHE A 134 6.79 0.63 -9.15
CA PHE A 134 6.13 -0.66 -9.01
C PHE A 134 5.24 -0.67 -7.76
N GLY A 135 4.24 -1.55 -7.76
CA GLY A 135 3.30 -1.69 -6.66
C GLY A 135 2.89 -3.13 -6.43
N ILE A 136 2.90 -3.54 -5.16
CA ILE A 136 2.34 -4.82 -4.72
C ILE A 136 1.29 -4.52 -3.66
N ASP A 137 0.04 -4.85 -3.95
CA ASP A 137 -1.08 -4.72 -3.02
C ASP A 137 -1.60 -6.11 -2.63
N LEU A 138 -1.51 -6.43 -1.34
CA LEU A 138 -1.78 -7.75 -0.80
C LEU A 138 -3.27 -7.87 -0.41
N HIS A 139 -3.99 -8.72 -1.14
CA HIS A 139 -5.38 -9.06 -0.88
C HIS A 139 -5.55 -10.54 -0.55
N THR A 140 -6.56 -10.86 0.25
CA THR A 140 -7.00 -12.25 0.46
C THR A 140 -8.43 -12.47 -0.02
N ALA A 141 -8.88 -13.72 0.03
CA ALA A 141 -10.23 -14.03 -0.37
C ALA A 141 -11.22 -13.49 0.69
N ALA A 142 -12.34 -12.93 0.24
CA ALA A 142 -13.43 -12.56 1.13
C ALA A 142 -13.89 -13.77 1.97
N LEU A 143 -14.50 -13.50 3.13
CA LEU A 143 -15.01 -14.53 4.05
C LEU A 143 -15.77 -15.63 3.28
N HIS A 144 -15.47 -16.89 3.58
CA HIS A 144 -16.02 -18.09 2.93
C HIS A 144 -15.61 -18.33 1.46
N ARG A 145 -14.56 -17.68 0.97
CA ARG A 145 -13.93 -18.00 -0.32
C ARG A 145 -12.50 -18.48 -0.10
N THR A 146 -12.03 -19.33 -1.00
CA THR A 146 -10.63 -19.79 -1.04
C THR A 146 -10.02 -19.35 -2.36
N ASN A 147 -8.91 -18.62 -2.29
CA ASN A 147 -8.05 -18.32 -3.44
C ASN A 147 -6.81 -19.20 -3.36
N LEU A 148 -6.32 -19.68 -4.51
CA LEU A 148 -4.96 -20.17 -4.60
C LEU A 148 -3.99 -19.00 -4.38
N PRO A 149 -2.78 -19.24 -3.85
CA PRO A 149 -1.73 -18.23 -3.84
C PRO A 149 -1.42 -17.79 -5.27
N GLN A 150 -1.69 -16.53 -5.58
CA GLN A 150 -1.67 -16.03 -6.94
C GLN A 150 -1.26 -14.56 -6.99
N ILE A 151 -0.68 -14.14 -8.12
CA ILE A 151 -0.55 -12.73 -8.46
C ILE A 151 -1.55 -12.40 -9.58
N ARG A 152 -2.12 -11.20 -9.53
CA ARG A 152 -3.02 -10.68 -10.56
C ARG A 152 -2.35 -9.51 -11.25
N ILE A 153 -2.30 -9.55 -12.58
CA ILE A 153 -1.72 -8.49 -13.41
C ILE A 153 -2.71 -8.03 -14.47
N ALA A 154 -2.51 -6.83 -15.00
CA ALA A 154 -3.27 -6.33 -16.14
C ALA A 154 -2.93 -7.16 -17.41
N PRO A 155 -3.90 -7.39 -18.31
CA PRO A 155 -3.65 -8.13 -19.54
C PRO A 155 -2.84 -7.29 -20.54
N GLY A 156 -1.97 -7.95 -21.31
CA GLY A 156 -1.28 -7.33 -22.45
C GLY A 156 -0.03 -6.51 -22.10
N ASP A 157 0.49 -6.63 -20.87
CA ASP A 157 1.71 -5.97 -20.43
C ASP A 157 2.85 -6.99 -20.21
N PRO A 158 3.83 -7.07 -21.13
CA PRO A 158 4.97 -7.98 -21.01
C PRO A 158 5.88 -7.68 -19.82
N GLU A 159 5.97 -6.42 -19.38
CA GLU A 159 6.77 -6.04 -18.22
C GLU A 159 6.14 -6.56 -16.93
N LEU A 160 4.81 -6.40 -16.78
CA LEU A 160 4.08 -6.99 -15.66
C LEU A 160 4.16 -8.51 -15.64
N MET A 161 4.14 -9.18 -16.80
CA MET A 161 4.33 -10.63 -16.86
C MET A 161 5.72 -11.03 -16.35
N LYS A 162 6.78 -10.34 -16.79
CA LYS A 162 8.14 -10.59 -16.31
C LYS A 162 8.28 -10.38 -14.80
N LEU A 163 7.64 -9.35 -14.25
CA LEU A 163 7.63 -9.09 -12.81
C LEU A 163 6.83 -10.17 -12.05
N ALA A 164 5.70 -10.62 -12.60
CA ALA A 164 4.92 -11.71 -12.02
C ALA A 164 5.69 -13.03 -12.00
N GLU A 165 6.43 -13.36 -13.07
CA GLU A 165 7.33 -14.52 -13.12
C GLU A 165 8.45 -14.41 -12.08
N ALA A 166 9.06 -13.22 -11.94
CA ALA A 166 10.09 -12.96 -10.94
C ALA A 166 9.56 -13.05 -9.49
N PHE A 167 8.29 -12.68 -9.26
CA PHE A 167 7.60 -12.90 -7.98
C PHE A 167 7.39 -14.39 -7.69
N ALA A 168 7.38 -15.23 -8.72
CA ALA A 168 7.28 -16.70 -8.65
C ALA A 168 6.08 -17.23 -7.83
N PRO A 169 4.84 -16.75 -8.06
CA PRO A 169 3.68 -17.32 -7.41
C PRO A 169 3.33 -18.68 -8.05
N PRO A 170 2.60 -19.56 -7.34
CA PRO A 170 2.07 -20.79 -7.92
C PRO A 170 1.15 -20.56 -9.12
N VAL A 171 0.42 -19.43 -9.15
CA VAL A 171 -0.51 -19.07 -10.21
C VAL A 171 -0.34 -17.61 -10.60
N ILE A 172 -0.24 -17.34 -11.89
CA ILE A 172 -0.32 -15.97 -12.46
C ILE A 172 -1.66 -15.83 -13.17
N MET A 173 -2.44 -14.82 -12.82
CA MET A 173 -3.72 -14.51 -13.44
C MET A 173 -3.69 -13.14 -14.12
N THR A 174 -4.23 -13.05 -15.32
CA THR A 174 -4.55 -11.77 -15.95
C THR A 174 -5.99 -11.38 -15.61
N SER A 175 -6.20 -10.18 -15.07
CA SER A 175 -7.53 -9.64 -14.76
C SER A 175 -7.67 -8.23 -15.34
N LYS A 176 -8.84 -7.94 -15.90
CA LYS A 176 -9.27 -6.55 -16.17
C LYS A 176 -9.57 -5.82 -14.88
#